data_AF-G4T0H4-F1
#
_entry.id   AF-G4T0H4-F1
#
_cell.length_a   1.000
_cell.length_b   1.000
_cell.length_c   1.000
_cell.angle_alpha   90.00
_cell.angle_beta   90.00
_cell.angle_gamma   90.00
#
_symmetry.space_group_name_H-M   'P 1'
#
loop_
_entity.id
_entity.type
_entity.pdbx_description
1 polymer ?
#
loop_
_entity_poly.entity_id
_entity_poly.type
_entity_poly.pdbx_seq_one_letter_code
_entity_poly.pdbx_strand_id
1 'polypeptide(L)' 'MNNEDTLREEYPEELIKSGVRGKYVKRYREGTNIMVISPELHKLFPTSESVNKALREYAKEHGMAI' A
#
# COMPACT_ATOMS: atom_id res chain seq x y z
N MET A 1 -15.19 -6.84 -34.98
CA MET A 1 -14.86 -6.25 -33.68
C MET A 1 -15.99 -6.60 -32.74
N ASN A 2 -15.72 -7.22 -31.60
CA ASN A 2 -16.75 -7.50 -30.59
C ASN A 2 -17.13 -6.17 -29.94
N ASN A 3 -18.38 -5.76 -30.09
CA ASN A 3 -18.92 -4.50 -29.58
C ASN A 3 -19.61 -4.70 -28.22
N GLU A 4 -19.19 -5.72 -27.46
CA GLU A 4 -19.74 -5.97 -26.14
C GLU A 4 -19.01 -5.07 -25.15
N ASP A 5 -19.77 -4.21 -24.47
CA ASP A 5 -19.27 -3.41 -23.37
C ASP A 5 -19.00 -4.33 -22.17
N THR A 6 -17.72 -4.66 -21.97
CA THR A 6 -17.27 -5.52 -20.88
C THR A 6 -16.87 -4.74 -19.62
N LEU A 7 -17.03 -3.41 -19.62
CA LEU A 7 -16.72 -2.60 -18.44
C LEU A 7 -17.74 -2.91 -17.35
N ARG A 8 -17.25 -3.01 -16.11
CA ARG A 8 -18.16 -3.11 -14.96
C ARG A 8 -18.80 -1.74 -14.71
N GLU A 9 -20.01 -1.72 -14.17
CA GLU A 9 -20.75 -0.48 -13.90
C GLU A 9 -19.96 0.52 -13.04
N GLU A 10 -19.10 0.04 -12.13
CA GLU A 10 -18.24 0.88 -11.30
C GLU A 10 -17.04 1.51 -12.04
N TYR A 11 -16.80 1.14 -13.31
CA TYR A 11 -15.71 1.65 -14.14
C TYR A 11 -16.23 2.34 -15.42
N PRO A 12 -17.00 3.44 -15.29
CA PRO A 12 -17.49 4.18 -16.45
C PRO A 12 -16.33 4.80 -17.25
N GLU A 13 -16.50 4.95 -18.56
CA GLU A 13 -15.46 5.44 -19.49
C GLU A 13 -14.85 6.79 -19.08
N GLU A 14 -15.63 7.64 -18.41
CA GLU A 14 -15.25 8.96 -17.91
C GLU A 14 -14.09 8.88 -16.90
N LEU A 15 -14.00 7.81 -16.11
CA LEU A 15 -12.88 7.56 -15.19
C LEU A 15 -11.58 7.28 -15.96
N ILE A 16 -11.68 6.64 -17.12
CA ILE A 16 -10.52 6.28 -17.95
C ILE A 16 -10.04 7.52 -18.71
N LYS A 17 -10.97 8.34 -19.22
CA LYS A 17 -10.66 9.59 -19.95
C LYS A 17 -10.01 10.66 -19.06
N SER A 18 -10.33 10.67 -17.77
CA SER A 18 -9.75 11.61 -16.78
C SER A 18 -8.43 11.12 -16.15
N GLY A 19 -7.96 9.94 -16.52
CA GLY A 19 -6.71 9.36 -16.00
C GLY A 19 -5.46 10.09 -16.49
N VAL A 20 -4.64 10.58 -15.56
CA VAL A 20 -3.32 11.15 -15.90
C VAL A 20 -2.26 10.03 -15.91
N ARG A 21 -1.67 9.76 -17.08
CA ARG A 21 -0.58 8.78 -17.21
C ARG A 21 0.57 9.14 -16.29
N GLY A 22 0.96 8.21 -15.43
CA GLY A 22 2.10 8.39 -14.53
C GLY A 22 1.86 9.28 -13.31
N LYS A 23 0.60 9.58 -12.95
CA LYS A 23 0.22 10.42 -11.78
C LYS A 23 0.93 10.07 -10.46
N TYR A 24 1.33 8.81 -10.28
CA TYR A 24 2.00 8.30 -9.08
C TYR A 24 3.41 7.73 -9.34
N VAL A 25 3.95 7.83 -10.56
CA VAL A 25 5.24 7.22 -10.94
C VAL A 25 6.38 7.76 -10.10
N LYS A 26 6.39 9.06 -9.78
CA LYS A 26 7.42 9.65 -8.92
C LYS A 26 7.40 9.05 -7.51
N ARG A 27 6.22 8.99 -6.89
CA ARG A 27 6.00 8.38 -5.56
C ARG A 27 6.38 6.90 -5.52
N TYR A 28 6.06 6.16 -6.57
CA TYR A 28 6.44 4.76 -6.68
C TYR A 28 7.97 4.59 -6.77
N ARG A 29 8.65 5.46 -7.53
CA ARG A 29 10.12 5.44 -7.69
C ARG A 29 10.89 5.91 -6.46
N GLU A 30 10.30 6.78 -5.65
CA GLU A 30 10.87 7.22 -4.37
C GLU A 30 10.99 6.07 -3.34
N GLY A 31 10.37 4.93 -3.64
CA GLY A 31 10.36 3.75 -2.78
C GLY A 31 8.95 3.46 -2.29
N THR A 32 8.68 2.19 -2.00
CA THR A 32 7.40 1.79 -1.46
C THR A 32 7.43 1.89 0.06
N ASN A 33 6.50 2.63 0.67
CA ASN A 33 6.33 2.73 2.13
C ASN A 33 5.84 1.41 2.79
N ILE A 34 5.80 0.30 2.04
CA ILE A 34 5.34 -1.00 2.49
C ILE A 34 6.55 -1.93 2.56
N MET A 35 6.86 -2.37 3.78
CA MET A 35 7.81 -3.45 4.03
C MET A 35 7.02 -4.72 4.31
N VAL A 36 7.26 -5.75 3.49
CA VAL A 36 6.69 -7.08 3.72
C VAL A 36 7.50 -7.77 4.82
N ILE A 37 6.85 -8.12 5.92
CA ILE A 37 7.44 -8.92 6.99
C ILE A 37 7.25 -10.42 6.70
N SER A 38 8.03 -11.27 7.37
CA SER A 38 7.94 -12.71 7.13
C SER A 38 6.55 -13.25 7.50
N PRO A 39 6.03 -14.28 6.79
CA PRO A 39 4.70 -14.82 7.02
C PRO A 39 4.46 -15.32 8.46
N GLU A 40 5.51 -15.77 9.14
CA GLU A 40 5.40 -16.23 10.53
C GLU A 40 5.06 -15.09 11.49
N LEU A 41 5.59 -13.89 11.24
CA LEU A 41 5.32 -12.71 12.05
C LEU A 41 3.89 -12.19 11.87
N HIS A 42 3.24 -12.47 10.74
CA HIS A 42 1.82 -12.10 10.54
C HIS A 42 0.89 -12.76 11.56
N LYS A 43 1.23 -13.96 12.06
CA LYS A 43 0.44 -14.63 13.10
C LYS A 43 0.59 -13.95 14.47
N LEU A 44 1.75 -13.35 14.72
CA LEU A 44 2.05 -12.65 15.98
C LEU A 44 1.50 -11.21 15.97
N PHE A 45 1.44 -10.59 14.79
CA PHE A 45 1.02 -9.20 14.63
C PHE A 45 -0.16 -9.09 13.65
N PRO A 46 -1.39 -9.39 14.10
CA PRO A 46 -2.57 -9.34 13.24
C PRO A 46 -2.98 -7.91 12.86
N THR A 47 -2.48 -6.89 13.55
CA THR A 47 -2.83 -5.48 13.29
C THR A 47 -1.60 -4.59 13.16
N SER A 48 -1.71 -3.52 12.37
CA SER A 48 -0.68 -2.49 12.25
C SER A 48 -0.36 -1.82 13.59
N GLU A 49 -1.35 -1.66 14.47
CA GLU A 49 -1.17 -1.14 15.82
C GLU A 49 -0.23 -2.02 16.65
N SER A 50 -0.40 -3.35 16.60
CA SER A 50 0.46 -4.29 17.33
C SER A 50 1.92 -4.24 16.84
N VAL A 51 2.13 -4.14 15.53
CA VAL A 51 3.47 -3.94 14.94
C VAL A 51 4.07 -2.62 15.40
N ASN A 52 3.33 -1.52 15.28
CA ASN A 52 3.81 -0.18 15.61
C ASN A 52 4.18 -0.05 17.08
N LYS A 53 3.40 -0.68 17.97
CA LYS A 53 3.72 -0.72 19.40
C LYS A 53 5.05 -1.41 19.65
N ALA A 54 5.24 -2.62 19.12
CA ALA A 54 6.48 -3.39 19.29
C ALA A 54 7.70 -2.64 18.74
N LEU A 55 7.58 -2.01 17.57
CA LEU A 55 8.67 -1.23 16.98
C LEU A 55 9.01 0.02 17.80
N ARG A 56 8.02 0.69 18.41
CA ARG A 56 8.25 1.84 19.30
C ARG A 56 8.95 1.44 20.60
N GLU A 57 8.57 0.30 21.17
CA GLU A 57 9.23 -0.25 22.35
C GLU A 57 10.69 -0.60 22.04
N TYR A 58 10.93 -1.33 20.95
CA TYR A 58 12.26 -1.64 20.44
C TYR A 58 13.10 -0.36 20.22
N ALA A 59 12.52 0.67 19.60
CA ALA A 59 13.19 1.94 19.38
C ALA A 59 13.61 2.64 20.68
N LYS A 60 12.69 2.70 21.65
CA LYS A 60 12.95 3.30 22.97
C LYS A 60 14.06 2.58 23.73
N GLU A 61 14.06 1.25 23.71
CA GLU A 61 15.08 0.42 24.38
C GLU A 61 16.48 0.65 23.79
N HIS A 62 16.56 0.88 22.49
CA HIS A 62 17.84 1.03 21.77
C HIS A 62 18.23 2.49 21.52
N GLY A 63 17.52 3.44 22.14
CA GLY A 63 17.82 4.88 21.99
C GLY A 63 17.64 5.40 20.57
N MET A 64 16.83 4.74 19.74
CA MET A 64 16.48 5.22 18.41
C MET A 64 15.41 6.31 18.53
N ALA A 65 15.73 7.50 18.03
CA ALA A 65 14.76 8.60 17.94
C ALA A 65 13.77 8.34 16.79
N ILE A 66 12.47 8.32 17.11
CA ILE A 66 11.34 8.24 16.17
C ILE A 66 10.27 9.23 16.57
#